data_AF-A0A382ZFK8-F1
#
_entry.id   AF-A0A382ZFK8-F1
#
_cell.length_a   1.000
_cell.length_b   1.000
_cell.length_c   1.000
_cell.angle_alpha   90.00
_cell.angle_beta   90.00
_cell.angle_gamma   90.00
#
_symmetry.space_group_name_H-M   'P 1'
#
loop_
_entity.id
_entity.type
_entity.pdbx_description
1 polymer ?
#
loop_
_entity_poly.entity_id
_entity_poly.type
_entity_poly.pdbx_seq_one_letter_code
_entity_poly.pdbx_strand_id
1 'polypeptide(L)' 'RPDWQDENAAENFYDYLYLRENPAGKHQELWYHEHGDRSWLVVTRNTLTHEITKVELAKDVALVAGRNK' A
#
# COMPACT_ATOMS: atom_id res chain seq x y z
N ARG A 1 10.24 5.20 -1.70
CA ARG A 1 10.34 6.21 -2.78
C ARG A 1 11.72 6.02 -3.42
N PRO A 2 11.83 5.99 -4.75
CA PRO A 2 13.11 5.89 -5.46
C PRO A 2 14.05 7.07 -5.16
N ASP A 3 15.35 6.85 -5.33
CA ASP A 3 16.36 7.91 -5.29
C ASP A 3 16.37 8.68 -6.61
N TRP A 4 16.55 10.00 -6.52
CA TRP A 4 16.58 10.91 -7.67
C TRP A 4 17.98 11.05 -8.28
N GLN A 5 19.03 10.64 -7.57
CA GLN A 5 20.41 10.62 -8.06
C GLN A 5 20.80 9.27 -8.70
N ASP A 6 19.89 8.29 -8.70
CA ASP A 6 20.11 6.99 -9.32
C ASP A 6 20.25 7.13 -10.85
N GLU A 7 21.14 6.34 -11.46
CA GLU A 7 21.36 6.35 -12.91
C GLU A 7 20.07 6.04 -13.69
N ASN A 8 19.20 5.18 -13.12
CA ASN A 8 17.91 4.81 -13.70
C ASN A 8 16.74 5.55 -13.03
N ALA A 9 16.97 6.72 -12.43
CA ALA A 9 15.94 7.47 -11.71
C ALA A 9 14.66 7.68 -12.55
N ALA A 10 14.77 7.99 -13.84
CA ALA A 10 13.61 8.24 -14.70
C ALA A 10 12.67 7.02 -14.77
N GLU A 11 13.22 5.83 -15.00
CA GLU A 11 12.45 4.57 -15.06
C GLU A 11 11.89 4.19 -13.69
N ASN A 12 12.73 4.27 -12.65
CA ASN A 12 12.30 3.96 -11.28
C ASN A 12 11.16 4.87 -10.80
N PHE A 13 11.18 6.16 -11.16
CA PHE A 13 10.09 7.08 -10.85
C PHE A 13 8.85 6.81 -11.70
N TYR A 14 8.99 6.39 -12.96
CA TYR A 14 7.87 5.97 -13.79
C TYR A 14 7.10 4.81 -13.13
N ASP A 15 7.82 3.74 -12.74
CA ASP A 15 7.23 2.59 -12.06
C ASP A 15 6.57 2.98 -10.74
N TYR A 16 7.27 3.81 -9.95
CA TYR A 16 6.77 4.27 -8.65
C TYR A 16 5.51 5.14 -8.76
N LEU A 17 5.40 5.99 -9.78
CA LEU A 17 4.28 6.92 -9.91
C LEU A 17 3.06 6.28 -10.60
N TYR A 18 3.29 5.45 -11.62
CA TYR A 18 2.21 5.05 -12.53
C TYR A 18 1.80 3.58 -12.41
N LEU A 19 2.71 2.69 -12.02
CA LEU A 19 2.42 1.25 -12.02
C LEU A 19 1.95 0.78 -10.63
N ARG A 20 0.83 0.06 -10.58
CA ARG A 20 0.31 -0.61 -9.39
C ARG A 20 -0.27 -1.96 -9.79
N GLU A 21 -0.08 -2.95 -8.95
CA GLU A 21 -0.76 -4.23 -9.06
C GLU A 21 -2.28 -4.05 -8.97
N ASN A 22 -3.02 -4.74 -9.84
CA ASN A 22 -4.49 -4.74 -9.84
C ASN A 22 -5.02 -6.18 -9.96
N PRO A 23 -4.79 -7.02 -8.95
CA PRO A 23 -5.22 -8.42 -8.99
C PRO A 23 -6.74 -8.55 -8.85
N ALA A 24 -7.34 -9.43 -9.66
CA ALA A 24 -8.70 -9.91 -9.45
C ALA A 24 -8.70 -10.94 -8.31
N GLY A 25 -9.54 -10.73 -7.29
CA GLY A 25 -9.60 -11.57 -6.10
C GLY A 25 -8.94 -10.91 -4.90
N LYS A 26 -8.21 -11.69 -4.09
CA LYS A 26 -7.62 -11.19 -2.83
C LYS A 26 -6.56 -10.13 -3.11
N HIS A 27 -6.76 -8.94 -2.57
CA HIS A 27 -5.89 -7.78 -2.74
C HIS A 27 -5.64 -7.09 -1.39
N GLN A 28 -4.42 -6.56 -1.22
CA GLN A 28 -4.06 -5.72 -0.08
C GLN A 28 -4.09 -4.25 -0.50
N GLU A 29 -4.95 -3.49 0.14
CA GLU A 29 -5.23 -2.10 -0.18
C GLU A 29 -4.92 -1.20 1.02
N LEU A 30 -4.63 0.08 0.75
CA LEU A 30 -4.39 1.08 1.78
C LEU A 30 -5.61 2.01 1.87
N TRP A 31 -6.26 2.06 3.03
CA TRP A 31 -7.51 2.80 3.26
C TRP A 31 -7.28 3.90 4.32
N TYR A 32 -7.82 5.09 4.09
CA TYR A 32 -7.72 6.21 5.05
C TYR A 32 -9.04 6.39 5.80
N HIS A 33 -8.98 6.34 7.12
CA HIS A 33 -10.16 6.43 7.98
C HIS A 33 -10.52 7.88 8.31
N GLU A 34 -10.90 8.62 7.26
CA GLU A 34 -11.08 10.08 7.29
C GLU A 34 -12.04 10.57 8.38
N HIS A 35 -13.22 9.95 8.50
CA HIS A 35 -14.29 10.38 9.40
C HIS A 35 -14.18 9.78 10.81
N GLY A 36 -13.04 9.18 11.13
CA GLY A 36 -12.78 8.57 12.42
C GLY A 36 -11.46 9.03 13.01
N ASP A 37 -10.58 8.08 13.26
CA ASP A 37 -9.27 8.30 13.90
C ASP A 37 -8.20 8.83 12.95
N ARG A 38 -8.51 9.01 11.66
CA ARG A 38 -7.58 9.46 10.61
C ARG A 38 -6.35 8.56 10.45
N SER A 39 -6.50 7.30 10.84
CA SER A 39 -5.44 6.29 10.65
C SER A 39 -5.42 5.78 9.21
N TRP A 40 -4.25 5.31 8.79
CA TRP A 40 -4.11 4.49 7.59
C TRP A 40 -4.20 3.01 7.97
N LEU A 41 -5.00 2.26 7.19
CA LEU A 41 -5.26 0.85 7.38
C LEU A 41 -4.75 0.06 6.17
N VAL A 42 -4.17 -1.11 6.43
CA VAL A 42 -3.94 -2.14 5.41
C VAL A 42 -5.12 -3.10 5.47
N VAL A 43 -5.91 -3.15 4.40
CA VAL A 43 -7.12 -3.96 4.29
C VAL A 43 -6.90 -5.06 3.27
N THR A 44 -7.15 -6.31 3.67
CA THR A 44 -7.13 -7.44 2.74
C THR A 44 -8.55 -7.78 2.32
N ARG A 45 -8.90 -7.44 1.08
CA ARG A 45 -10.24 -7.57 0.52
C ARG A 45 -10.23 -8.43 -0.75
N ASN A 46 -11.25 -9.24 -0.96
CA ASN A 46 -11.50 -9.85 -2.26
C ASN A 46 -12.20 -8.82 -3.17
N THR A 47 -11.55 -8.43 -4.28
CA THR A 47 -12.05 -7.40 -5.19
C THR A 47 -13.30 -7.81 -5.98
N LEU A 48 -13.58 -9.12 -6.07
CA LEU A 48 -14.74 -9.67 -6.77
C LEU A 48 -15.98 -9.80 -5.86
N THR A 49 -15.79 -10.17 -4.59
CA THR A 49 -16.89 -10.43 -3.65
C THR A 49 -17.08 -9.34 -2.60
N HIS A 50 -16.11 -8.43 -2.49
CA HIS A 50 -16.01 -7.41 -1.45
C HIS A 50 -15.84 -7.95 -0.02
N GLU A 51 -15.58 -9.25 0.15
CA GLU A 51 -15.28 -9.83 1.47
C GLU A 51 -13.96 -9.27 2.02
N ILE A 52 -13.99 -8.79 3.27
CA ILE A 52 -12.81 -8.33 4.00
C ILE A 52 -12.37 -9.44 4.95
N THR A 53 -11.12 -9.88 4.79
CA THR A 53 -10.57 -11.03 5.54
C THR A 53 -9.56 -10.60 6.62
N LYS A 54 -8.99 -9.39 6.52
CA LYS A 54 -8.01 -8.86 7.48
C LYS A 54 -7.97 -7.34 7.44
N VAL A 55 -7.81 -6.70 8.59
CA VAL A 55 -7.59 -5.26 8.74
C VAL A 55 -6.51 -5.04 9.78
N GLU A 56 -5.51 -4.21 9.44
CA GLU A 56 -4.36 -3.90 10.30
C GLU A 56 -4.03 -2.40 10.23
N LEU A 57 -3.44 -1.85 11.30
CA LEU A 57 -2.86 -0.51 11.24
C LEU A 57 -1.66 -0.52 10.30
N ALA A 58 -1.62 0.42 9.35
CA ALA A 58 -0.53 0.52 8.38
C ALA A 58 0.83 0.78 9.06
N LYS A 59 0.82 1.48 10.21
CA LYS A 59 2.00 1.68 11.05
C LYS A 59 2.58 0.35 11.51
N ASP A 60 1.75 -0.53 12.06
CA ASP A 60 2.21 -1.81 12.60
C ASP A 60 2.74 -2.72 11.50
N VAL A 61 2.09 -2.73 10.34
CA VAL A 61 2.58 -3.43 9.14
C VAL A 61 3.95 -2.88 8.70
N ALA A 62 4.14 -1.56 8.71
CA ALA A 62 5.42 -0.94 8.34
C ALA A 62 6.54 -1.27 9.34
N LEU A 63 6.25 -1.27 10.64
CA LEU A 63 7.20 -1.67 11.69
C LEU A 63 7.64 -3.13 11.51
N VAL A 64 6.69 -4.04 11.29
CA VAL A 64 6.97 -5.47 11.03
C VAL A 64 7.78 -5.66 9.75
N ALA A 65 7.52 -4.88 8.71
CA ALA A 65 8.26 -4.90 7.45
C ALA A 65 9.67 -4.26 7.53
N GLY A 66 10.11 -3.83 8.71
CA GLY A 66 11.44 -3.24 8.92
C GLY A 66 11.59 -1.82 8.37
N ARG A 67 10.49 -1.12 8.06
CA ARG A 67 10.50 0.29 7.64
C ARG A 67 10.56 1.22 8.85
N ASN A 68 11.54 1.00 9.73
CA ASN A 68 11.76 1.73 11.00
C ASN A 68 12.46 3.10 10.82
N LYS A 69 12.23 3.80 9.70
CA LYS A 69 12.84 5.12 9.45
C LYS A 69 11.80 6.23 9.54
#